data_AF-A0AAV0IDI5-F1
#
_entry.id   AF-A0AAV0IDI5-F1
#
_cell.length_a   1.000
_cell.length_b   1.000
_cell.length_c   1.000
_cell.angle_alpha   90.00
_cell.angle_beta   90.00
_cell.angle_gamma   90.00
#
_symmetry.space_group_name_H-M   'P 1'
#
loop_
_entity.id
_entity.type
_entity.pdbx_description
1 polymer ?
#
loop_
_entity_poly.entity_id
_entity_poly.type
_entity_poly.pdbx_seq_one_letter_code
_entity_poly.pdbx_strand_id
1 'polypeptide(L)'
;MAMAESRAITDHIAQKFASKGAQLVTGEAEMKVWLQVEINHFEPASSQLGWEQVFKPMFGMTTDPAAVEANEAKLTKVLDVYEARLSKSKYLGGDQFTLVDLHHLPNLQCLIGTPTKKLLDSRPKVSAWIADITGRPAWAKVLAMQKH
;
A
#
# COMPACT_ATOMS: atom_id res chain seq x y z
N MET A 1 10.81 -0.73 26.18
CA MET A 1 10.33 -1.89 25.41
C MET A 1 10.67 -1.64 23.95
N ALA A 2 11.42 -2.53 23.30
CA ALA A 2 11.61 -2.48 21.85
C ALA A 2 10.35 -3.06 21.19
N MET A 3 9.80 -2.37 20.20
CA MET A 3 8.67 -2.85 19.40
C MET A 3 9.19 -3.42 18.08
N ALA A 4 8.63 -4.53 17.65
CA ALA A 4 8.77 -5.10 16.31
C ALA A 4 7.40 -5.03 15.59
N GLU A 5 7.36 -5.40 14.31
CA GLU A 5 6.22 -5.21 13.39
C GLU A 5 6.01 -3.75 12.97
N SER A 6 6.20 -3.48 11.67
CA SER A 6 6.09 -2.13 11.10
C SER A 6 4.73 -1.49 11.38
N ARG A 7 3.64 -2.26 11.23
CA ARG A 7 2.26 -1.79 11.48
C ARG A 7 2.03 -1.43 12.94
N ALA A 8 2.51 -2.25 13.88
CA ALA A 8 2.42 -1.96 15.31
C ALA A 8 3.21 -0.70 15.69
N ILE A 9 4.41 -0.52 15.14
CA ILE A 9 5.23 0.68 15.35
C ILE A 9 4.51 1.92 14.81
N THR A 10 3.98 1.87 13.58
CA THR A 10 3.26 3.02 12.99
C THR A 10 1.98 3.36 13.74
N ASP A 11 1.23 2.37 14.22
CA ASP A 11 0.04 2.58 15.05
C ASP A 11 0.39 3.24 16.38
N HIS A 12 1.43 2.74 17.07
CA HIS A 12 1.93 3.36 18.30
C HIS A 12 2.36 4.81 18.08
N ILE A 13 3.13 5.08 17.02
CA ILE A 13 3.58 6.45 16.71
C ILE A 13 2.38 7.35 16.43
N ALA A 14 1.42 6.89 15.62
CA ALA A 14 0.26 7.68 15.25
C ALA A 14 -0.64 8.00 16.45
N GLN A 15 -0.83 7.06 17.37
CA GLN A 15 -1.58 7.28 18.61
C GLN A 15 -0.83 8.19 19.59
N LYS A 16 0.46 7.92 19.82
CA LYS A 16 1.29 8.67 20.78
C LYS A 16 1.47 10.14 20.38
N PHE A 17 1.49 10.42 19.09
CA PHE A 17 1.68 11.77 18.54
C PHE A 17 0.46 12.27 17.78
N ALA A 18 -0.75 11.82 18.12
CA ALA A 18 -1.99 12.19 17.42
C ALA A 18 -2.19 13.72 17.31
N SER A 19 -1.72 14.51 18.29
CA SER A 19 -1.83 15.98 18.24
C SER A 19 -0.81 16.68 17.34
N LYS A 20 0.10 15.94 16.69
CA LYS A 20 1.18 16.50 15.87
C LYS A 20 1.08 16.04 14.41
N GLY A 21 0.90 16.99 13.50
CA GLY A 21 0.91 16.72 12.06
C GLY A 21 -0.41 16.11 11.56
N ALA A 22 -0.31 15.16 10.63
CA ALA A 22 -1.48 14.54 10.02
C ALA A 22 -2.25 13.65 11.03
N GLN A 23 -3.57 13.76 11.04
CA GLN A 23 -4.44 12.89 11.82
C GLN A 23 -4.57 11.53 11.13
N LEU A 24 -3.73 10.57 11.52
CA LEU A 24 -3.64 9.26 10.85
C LEU A 24 -4.54 8.18 11.47
N VAL A 25 -5.10 8.44 12.65
CA VAL A 25 -6.03 7.56 13.35
C VAL A 25 -7.29 8.35 13.67
N THR A 26 -8.42 7.93 13.10
CA THR A 26 -9.72 8.59 13.30
C THR A 26 -10.65 7.80 14.22
N GLY A 27 -10.24 6.62 14.70
CA GLY A 27 -10.98 5.81 15.67
C GLY A 27 -12.22 5.10 15.11
N GLU A 28 -12.50 5.21 13.81
CA GLU A 28 -13.70 4.64 13.18
C GLU A 28 -13.57 3.12 12.95
N ALA A 29 -14.65 2.38 13.18
CA ALA A 29 -14.68 0.92 12.97
C ALA A 29 -14.34 0.52 11.53
N GLU A 30 -14.70 1.38 10.56
CA GLU A 30 -14.40 1.19 9.15
C GLU A 30 -12.89 1.19 8.86
N MET A 31 -12.13 2.08 9.50
CA MET A 31 -10.67 2.12 9.36
C MET A 31 -10.03 0.77 9.76
N LYS A 32 -10.50 0.17 10.85
CA LYS A 32 -9.99 -1.14 11.32
C LYS A 32 -10.29 -2.26 10.32
N VAL A 33 -11.45 -2.24 9.66
CA VAL A 33 -11.79 -3.20 8.60
C VAL A 33 -10.80 -3.07 7.45
N TRP A 34 -10.54 -1.85 6.96
CA TRP A 34 -9.65 -1.67 5.81
C TRP A 34 -8.18 -1.94 6.13
N LEU A 35 -7.73 -1.73 7.38
CA LEU A 35 -6.42 -2.22 7.84
C LEU A 35 -6.34 -3.75 7.77
N GLN A 36 -7.38 -4.47 8.18
CA GLN A 36 -7.39 -5.92 8.06
C GLN A 36 -7.46 -6.38 6.60
N VAL A 37 -8.17 -5.66 5.74
CA VAL A 37 -8.17 -5.94 4.30
C VAL A 37 -6.79 -5.76 3.69
N GLU A 38 -6.08 -4.69 4.07
CA GLU A 38 -4.69 -4.45 3.65
C GLU A 38 -3.80 -5.63 4.07
N ILE A 39 -3.79 -5.99 5.36
CA ILE A 39 -2.95 -7.06 5.92
C ILE A 39 -3.23 -8.43 5.30
N ASN A 40 -4.51 -8.79 5.15
CA ASN A 40 -4.89 -10.17 4.81
C ASN A 40 -5.05 -10.40 3.31
N HIS A 41 -5.20 -9.34 2.51
CA HIS A 41 -5.52 -9.48 1.09
C HIS A 41 -4.55 -8.74 0.17
N PHE A 42 -4.23 -7.47 0.48
CA PHE A 42 -3.31 -6.69 -0.35
C PHE A 42 -1.84 -7.04 -0.09
N GLU A 43 -1.42 -7.05 1.18
CA GLU A 43 -0.03 -7.28 1.58
C GLU A 43 0.53 -8.58 1.00
N PRO A 44 -0.13 -9.75 1.13
CA PRO A 44 0.51 -11.01 0.73
C PRO A 44 0.72 -11.09 -0.78
N ALA A 45 -0.25 -10.62 -1.57
CA ALA A 45 -0.16 -10.63 -3.03
C ALA A 45 0.85 -9.60 -3.53
N SER A 46 0.81 -8.37 -3.00
CA SER A 46 1.71 -7.29 -3.41
C SER A 46 3.17 -7.53 -2.99
N SER A 47 3.39 -8.11 -1.80
CA SER A 47 4.70 -8.49 -1.28
C SER A 47 5.36 -9.56 -2.15
N GLN A 48 4.61 -10.60 -2.54
CA GLN A 48 5.12 -11.63 -3.45
C GLN A 48 5.44 -11.09 -4.84
N LEU A 49 4.62 -10.18 -5.38
CA LEU A 49 4.92 -9.53 -6.67
C LEU A 49 6.19 -8.66 -6.56
N GLY A 50 6.36 -7.92 -5.46
CA GLY A 50 7.59 -7.16 -5.20
C GLY A 50 8.82 -8.08 -5.07
N TRP A 51 8.69 -9.21 -4.38
CA TRP A 51 9.75 -10.22 -4.29
C TRP A 51 10.18 -10.72 -5.67
N GLU A 52 9.21 -11.17 -6.47
CA GLU A 52 9.47 -11.74 -7.80
C GLU A 52 10.01 -10.72 -8.81
N GLN A 53 9.48 -9.50 -8.82
CA GLN A 53 9.73 -8.53 -9.90
C GLN A 53 10.74 -7.43 -9.54
N VAL A 54 11.04 -7.22 -8.25
CA VAL A 54 11.98 -6.18 -7.80
C VAL A 54 13.17 -6.81 -7.09
N PHE A 55 12.94 -7.59 -6.04
CA PHE A 55 14.02 -8.06 -5.17
C PHE A 55 14.82 -9.21 -5.78
N LYS A 56 14.18 -10.21 -6.38
CA LYS A 56 14.89 -11.31 -7.06
C LYS A 56 15.88 -10.79 -8.12
N PRO A 57 15.48 -9.93 -9.08
CA PRO A 57 16.43 -9.34 -10.02
C PRO A 57 17.57 -8.56 -9.35
N MET A 58 17.28 -7.82 -8.27
CA MET A 58 18.29 -7.09 -7.49
C MET A 58 19.33 -8.03 -6.85
N PHE A 59 18.95 -9.25 -6.52
CA PHE A 59 19.83 -10.30 -5.98
C PHE A 59 20.40 -11.24 -7.05
N GLY A 60 20.19 -10.96 -8.35
CA GLY A 60 20.65 -11.83 -9.45
C GLY A 60 19.86 -13.14 -9.59
N MET A 61 18.66 -13.22 -9.00
CA MET A 61 17.74 -14.35 -9.12
C MET A 61 16.74 -14.12 -10.26
N THR A 62 16.23 -15.22 -10.82
CA THR A 62 15.23 -15.18 -11.90
C THR A 62 13.81 -15.07 -11.34
N THR A 63 13.03 -14.15 -11.90
CA THR A 63 11.58 -14.04 -11.68
C THR A 63 10.85 -15.31 -12.11
N ASP A 64 9.93 -15.81 -11.29
CA ASP A 64 9.04 -16.92 -11.65
C ASP A 64 7.74 -16.38 -12.30
N PRO A 65 7.51 -16.59 -13.60
CA PRO A 65 6.32 -16.11 -14.28
C PRO A 65 5.01 -16.68 -13.71
N ALA A 66 5.01 -17.94 -13.26
CA ALA A 66 3.80 -18.57 -12.72
C ALA A 66 3.44 -17.97 -11.36
N ALA A 67 4.44 -17.66 -10.53
CA ALA A 67 4.23 -16.97 -9.26
C ALA A 67 3.72 -15.53 -9.48
N VAL A 68 4.23 -14.84 -10.50
CA VAL A 68 3.72 -13.52 -10.90
C VAL A 68 2.26 -13.61 -11.33
N GLU A 69 1.91 -14.49 -12.26
CA GLU A 69 0.54 -14.64 -12.76
C GLU A 69 -0.45 -14.96 -11.62
N ALA A 70 -0.10 -15.90 -10.75
CA ALA A 70 -0.95 -16.29 -9.62
C ALA A 70 -1.20 -15.14 -8.65
N ASN A 71 -0.20 -14.29 -8.39
CA ASN A 71 -0.36 -13.15 -7.50
C ASN A 71 -0.99 -11.93 -8.18
N GLU A 72 -0.77 -11.72 -9.49
CA GLU A 72 -1.51 -10.74 -10.29
C GLU A 72 -3.02 -11.04 -10.27
N ALA A 73 -3.41 -12.32 -10.35
CA ALA A 73 -4.81 -12.74 -10.26
C ALA A 73 -5.43 -12.47 -8.87
N LYS A 74 -4.67 -12.68 -7.78
CA LYS A 74 -5.11 -12.33 -6.41
C LYS A 74 -5.24 -10.82 -6.25
N LEU A 75 -4.22 -10.07 -6.67
CA LEU A 75 -4.19 -8.61 -6.57
C LEU A 75 -5.34 -7.99 -7.37
N THR A 76 -5.63 -8.49 -8.58
CA THR A 76 -6.77 -8.07 -9.41
C THR A 76 -8.07 -8.04 -8.61
N LYS A 77 -8.39 -9.13 -7.89
CA LYS A 77 -9.62 -9.22 -7.09
C LYS A 77 -9.66 -8.18 -5.96
N VAL A 78 -8.52 -7.91 -5.32
CA VAL A 78 -8.41 -6.88 -4.27
C VAL A 78 -8.62 -5.50 -4.88
N LEU A 79 -7.98 -5.23 -6.01
CA LEU A 79 -8.09 -3.94 -6.68
C LEU A 79 -9.51 -3.68 -7.23
N ASP A 80 -10.27 -4.70 -7.61
CA ASP A 80 -11.69 -4.56 -7.99
C ASP A 80 -12.55 -4.12 -6.81
N VAL A 81 -12.28 -4.66 -5.61
CA VAL A 81 -12.92 -4.20 -4.37
C VAL A 81 -12.52 -2.76 -4.05
N TYR A 82 -11.25 -2.40 -4.28
CA TYR A 82 -10.76 -1.03 -4.04
C TYR A 82 -11.36 -0.04 -5.00
N GLU A 83 -11.51 -0.38 -6.28
CA GLU A 83 -12.16 0.47 -7.29
C GLU A 83 -13.60 0.78 -6.86
N ALA A 84 -14.34 -0.24 -6.43
CA ALA A 84 -15.69 -0.07 -5.90
C ALA A 84 -15.72 0.78 -4.62
N ARG A 85 -14.78 0.58 -3.69
CA ARG A 85 -14.67 1.40 -2.47
C ARG A 85 -14.36 2.87 -2.78
N LEU A 86 -13.36 3.12 -3.61
CA LEU A 86 -12.87 4.45 -3.97
C LEU A 86 -13.85 5.21 -4.89
N SER A 87 -14.85 4.53 -5.44
CA SER A 87 -16.00 5.19 -6.07
C SER A 87 -16.94 5.85 -5.08
N LYS A 88 -16.93 5.42 -3.81
CA LYS A 88 -17.86 5.86 -2.75
C LYS A 88 -17.20 6.75 -1.71
N SER A 89 -15.89 6.67 -1.56
CA SER A 89 -15.12 7.47 -0.60
C SER A 89 -13.77 7.84 -1.19
N LYS A 90 -13.19 8.95 -0.71
CA LYS A 90 -11.94 9.48 -1.27
C LYS A 90 -10.73 8.57 -1.00
N TYR A 91 -10.69 7.94 0.17
CA TYR A 91 -9.65 7.01 0.59
C TYR A 91 -10.26 5.68 1.04
N LEU A 92 -9.44 4.66 1.24
CA LEU A 92 -9.95 3.34 1.63
C LEU A 92 -10.62 3.40 3.01
N GLY A 93 -10.00 4.09 3.95
CA GLY A 93 -10.51 4.25 5.32
C GLY A 93 -11.64 5.27 5.50
N GLY A 94 -12.02 6.03 4.46
CA GLY A 94 -12.99 7.12 4.56
C GLY A 94 -12.54 8.36 3.75
N ASP A 95 -13.00 9.55 4.13
CA ASP A 95 -12.73 10.77 3.35
C ASP A 95 -11.38 11.44 3.67
N GLN A 96 -10.65 10.90 4.64
CA GLN A 96 -9.33 11.38 5.06
C GLN A 96 -8.26 10.32 4.85
N PHE A 97 -7.04 10.76 4.53
CA PHE A 97 -5.87 9.90 4.47
C PHE A 97 -5.51 9.39 5.87
N THR A 98 -5.44 8.08 6.04
CA THR A 98 -5.15 7.46 7.36
C THR A 98 -4.00 6.44 7.27
N LEU A 99 -3.73 5.73 8.36
CA LEU A 99 -2.82 4.57 8.33
C LEU A 99 -3.22 3.51 7.30
N VAL A 100 -4.52 3.37 7.00
CA VAL A 100 -5.01 2.44 5.98
C VAL A 100 -4.27 2.68 4.67
N ASP A 101 -4.32 3.91 4.16
CA ASP A 101 -3.70 4.26 2.88
C ASP A 101 -2.17 4.26 2.97
N LEU A 102 -1.63 4.73 4.10
CA LEU A 102 -0.20 4.78 4.35
C LEU A 102 0.47 3.41 4.25
N HIS A 103 -0.16 2.36 4.79
CA HIS A 103 0.41 1.01 4.81
C HIS A 103 0.56 0.38 3.42
N HIS A 104 -0.15 0.90 2.41
CA HIS A 104 -0.01 0.44 1.03
C HIS A 104 1.22 1.01 0.31
N LEU A 105 1.73 2.17 0.76
CA LEU A 105 2.74 2.95 0.04
C LEU A 105 4.01 2.16 -0.33
N PRO A 106 4.64 1.38 0.58
CA PRO A 106 5.89 0.69 0.25
C PRO A 106 5.71 -0.28 -0.91
N ASN A 107 4.68 -1.14 -0.84
CA ASN A 107 4.47 -2.15 -1.87
C ASN A 107 3.97 -1.52 -3.17
N LEU A 108 3.07 -0.53 -3.12
CA LEU A 108 2.65 0.20 -4.32
C LEU A 108 3.84 0.86 -5.03
N GLN A 109 4.74 1.49 -4.28
CA GLN A 109 5.94 2.11 -4.84
C GLN A 109 6.82 1.11 -5.58
N CYS A 110 6.98 -0.11 -5.04
CA CYS A 110 7.68 -1.20 -5.72
C CYS A 110 6.96 -1.58 -7.02
N LEU A 111 5.64 -1.81 -6.96
CA LEU A 111 4.86 -2.31 -8.11
C LEU A 111 4.71 -1.29 -9.25
N ILE A 112 4.76 0.02 -8.95
CA ILE A 112 4.74 1.07 -9.98
C ILE A 112 5.95 0.95 -10.93
N GLY A 113 7.07 0.36 -10.47
CA GLY A 113 8.26 0.12 -11.29
C GLY A 113 8.23 -1.17 -12.12
N THR A 114 7.15 -1.97 -12.07
CA THR A 114 7.10 -3.31 -12.67
C THR A 114 5.97 -3.43 -13.71
N PRO A 115 5.93 -4.52 -14.51
CA PRO A 115 4.81 -4.78 -15.43
C PRO A 115 3.44 -4.89 -14.73
N THR A 116 3.42 -5.21 -13.43
CA THR A 116 2.19 -5.26 -12.61
C THR A 116 1.47 -3.90 -12.57
N LYS A 117 2.20 -2.78 -12.80
CA LYS A 117 1.62 -1.43 -12.91
C LYS A 117 0.39 -1.37 -13.82
N LYS A 118 0.33 -2.20 -14.87
CA LYS A 118 -0.85 -2.33 -15.75
C LYS A 118 -2.17 -2.54 -15.00
N LEU A 119 -2.15 -3.29 -13.89
CA LEU A 119 -3.34 -3.57 -13.07
C LEU A 119 -3.75 -2.38 -12.21
N LEU A 120 -2.78 -1.55 -11.82
CA LEU A 120 -3.00 -0.33 -11.05
C LEU A 120 -3.59 0.75 -11.96
N ASP A 121 -3.07 0.88 -13.18
CA ASP A 121 -3.49 1.89 -14.16
C ASP A 121 -4.85 1.58 -14.79
N SER A 122 -5.23 0.30 -14.91
CA SER A 122 -6.49 -0.12 -15.56
C SER A 122 -7.75 0.22 -14.75
N ARG A 123 -7.60 0.77 -13.55
CA ARG A 123 -8.69 1.06 -12.60
C ARG A 123 -8.63 2.54 -12.23
N PRO A 124 -9.50 3.39 -12.78
CA PRO A 124 -9.32 4.84 -12.69
C PRO A 124 -9.40 5.39 -11.26
N LYS A 125 -10.27 4.86 -10.38
CA LYS A 125 -10.33 5.32 -8.99
C LYS A 125 -9.11 4.86 -8.20
N VAL A 126 -8.67 3.63 -8.39
CA VAL A 126 -7.41 3.10 -7.81
C VAL A 126 -6.21 3.91 -8.30
N SER A 127 -6.08 4.13 -9.60
CA SER A 127 -4.98 4.89 -10.19
C SER A 127 -4.91 6.32 -9.64
N ALA A 128 -6.05 7.01 -9.55
CA ALA A 128 -6.14 8.33 -8.95
C ALA A 128 -5.76 8.34 -7.46
N TRP A 129 -6.24 7.36 -6.69
CA TRP A 129 -5.88 7.19 -5.29
C TRP A 129 -4.38 6.94 -5.11
N ILE A 130 -3.77 6.07 -5.92
CA ILE A 130 -2.32 5.81 -5.91
C ILE A 130 -1.54 7.09 -6.19
N ALA A 131 -1.94 7.85 -7.21
CA ALA A 131 -1.31 9.13 -7.56
C ALA A 131 -1.38 10.13 -6.40
N ASP A 132 -2.52 10.22 -5.72
CA ASP A 132 -2.68 11.10 -4.55
C ASP A 132 -1.78 10.67 -3.38
N ILE A 133 -1.83 9.40 -2.97
CA ILE A 133 -1.08 8.95 -1.78
C ILE A 133 0.43 8.95 -2.01
N THR A 134 0.89 8.60 -3.22
CA THR A 134 2.33 8.62 -3.57
C THR A 134 2.85 10.03 -3.81
N GLY A 135 1.98 10.98 -4.19
CA GLY A 135 2.30 12.39 -4.35
C GLY A 135 2.47 13.16 -3.03
N ARG A 136 2.23 12.54 -1.87
CA ARG A 136 2.28 13.22 -0.57
C ARG A 136 3.71 13.66 -0.24
N PRO A 137 3.92 14.90 0.28
CA PRO A 137 5.27 15.39 0.63
C PRO A 137 6.04 14.50 1.60
N ALA A 138 5.35 13.83 2.52
CA ALA A 138 5.96 12.89 3.46
C ALA A 138 6.55 11.67 2.73
N TRP A 139 5.85 11.13 1.72
CA TRP A 139 6.34 10.00 0.93
C TRP A 139 7.50 10.40 0.03
N ALA A 140 7.43 11.57 -0.61
CA ALA A 140 8.54 12.11 -1.39
C ALA A 140 9.86 12.20 -0.59
N LYS A 141 9.78 12.56 0.71
CA LYS A 141 10.96 12.55 1.60
C LYS A 141 11.53 11.15 1.80
N VAL A 142 10.69 10.12 1.94
CA VAL A 142 11.13 8.72 2.03
C VAL A 142 11.88 8.31 0.76
N LEU A 143 11.34 8.64 -0.42
CA LEU A 143 12.00 8.34 -1.70
C LEU A 143 13.33 9.09 -1.87
N ALA A 144 13.41 10.33 -1.37
CA ALA A 144 14.66 11.09 -1.40
C ALA A 144 15.75 10.46 -0.51
N MET A 145 15.37 9.83 0.60
CA MET A 145 16.31 9.13 1.49
C MET A 145 16.88 7.83 0.88
N GLN A 146 16.24 7.29 -0.16
CA GLN A 146 16.69 6.07 -0.86
C GLN A 146 17.70 6.34 -1.98
N LYS A 147 17.83 7.60 -2.41
CA LYS A 147 18.80 7.99 -3.45
C LYS A 147 20.17 8.16 -2.78
N HIS A 148 21.01 7.13 -2.91
CA HIS A 148 22.43 7.20 -2.61
C HIS A 148 23.22 7.75 -3.80
#